data_AF-A0A562JM48-F1
#
_entry.id   AF-A0A562JM48-F1
#
_cell.length_a   1.000
_cell.length_b   1.000
_cell.length_c   1.000
_cell.angle_alpha   90.00
_cell.angle_beta   90.00
_cell.angle_gamma   90.00
#
_symmetry.space_group_name_H-M   'P 1'
#
loop_
_entity.id
_entity.type
_entity.pdbx_description
1 polymer ?
#
loop_
_entity_poly.entity_id
_entity_poly.type
_entity_poly.pdbx_seq_one_letter_code
_entity_poly.pdbx_strand_id
1 'polypeptide(L)'
;MKRIVLLGLLLLFPLNVLVWPCSAAAEKPCITQSEVNFENEFRRLWIDHVLWTSNYITSATTAGAEDQKQVLARLLKNQEDIGNAVKPYYGEAAGNKLTELLKEHIVIAGNIVDAAKSGNGDKVNQLDKEWASEC
;
A
#
# COMPACT_ATOMS: atom_id res chain seq x y z
N MET A 1 85.99 17.79 8.61
CA MET A 1 86.30 19.02 9.39
C MET A 1 85.36 20.14 8.95
N LYS A 2 84.55 20.67 9.89
CA LYS A 2 83.94 22.05 9.92
C LYS A 2 82.82 22.30 8.86
N ARG A 3 81.60 22.80 9.10
CA ARG A 3 80.90 23.60 10.15
C ARG A 3 79.37 23.32 10.02
N ILE A 4 78.59 22.97 11.05
CA ILE A 4 77.85 23.83 12.02
C ILE A 4 76.90 24.89 11.39
N VAL A 5 75.58 24.60 11.55
CA VAL A 5 74.41 25.44 11.87
C VAL A 5 73.87 26.46 10.85
N LEU A 6 72.58 26.29 10.53
CA LEU A 6 71.58 27.36 10.53
C LEU A 6 70.19 26.78 10.82
N LEU A 7 69.72 27.06 12.05
CA LEU A 7 68.32 27.00 12.46
C LEU A 7 67.47 27.95 11.60
N GLY A 8 66.22 27.55 11.36
CA GLY A 8 65.09 28.49 11.30
C GLY A 8 64.57 28.85 9.92
N LEU A 9 63.50 28.19 9.49
CA LEU A 9 62.21 28.83 9.22
C LEU A 9 61.14 27.74 9.01
N LEU A 10 60.52 27.32 10.10
CA LEU A 10 59.15 26.82 10.08
C LEU A 10 58.23 28.04 9.90
N LEU A 11 57.14 27.86 9.15
CA LEU A 11 55.98 28.77 8.95
C LEU A 11 56.03 29.66 7.69
N LEU A 12 55.28 29.26 6.67
CA LEU A 12 54.05 29.92 6.20
C LEU A 12 53.69 29.40 4.80
N PHE A 13 53.17 28.17 4.72
CA PHE A 13 52.28 27.80 3.62
C PHE A 13 50.88 28.23 4.05
N PRO A 14 50.24 29.23 3.42
CA PRO A 14 48.84 29.48 3.70
C PRO A 14 48.06 28.25 3.27
N LEU A 15 47.43 27.61 4.26
CA LEU A 15 46.42 26.60 4.07
C LEU A 15 45.26 27.29 3.32
N ASN A 16 45.29 27.24 1.99
CA ASN A 16 44.11 27.49 1.19
C ASN A 16 43.15 26.33 1.49
N VAL A 17 42.42 26.46 2.60
CA VAL A 17 41.13 25.80 2.76
C VAL A 17 40.28 26.34 1.63
N LEU A 18 40.27 25.61 0.51
CA LEU A 18 39.13 25.60 -0.38
C LEU A 18 37.96 25.27 0.52
N VAL A 19 37.22 26.31 0.90
CA VAL A 19 35.86 26.17 1.41
C VAL A 19 35.11 25.58 0.24
N TRP A 20 35.17 24.26 0.11
CA TRP A 20 34.17 23.55 -0.64
C TRP A 20 32.86 24.02 0.00
N PRO A 21 31.92 24.61 -0.76
CA PRO A 21 30.58 24.75 -0.22
C PRO A 21 30.18 23.35 0.21
N CYS A 22 30.11 23.16 1.52
CA CYS A 22 29.30 22.10 2.07
C CYS A 22 27.91 22.50 1.57
N SER A 23 27.51 21.97 0.42
CA SER A 23 26.11 21.88 0.10
C SER A 23 25.54 21.14 1.29
N ALA A 24 24.89 21.88 2.19
CA ALA A 24 24.08 21.26 3.22
C ALA A 24 23.20 20.29 2.45
N ALA A 25 23.45 18.98 2.62
CA ALA A 25 22.60 17.98 2.01
C ALA A 25 21.19 18.37 2.43
N ALA A 26 20.31 18.65 1.47
CA ALA A 26 18.93 18.99 1.78
C ALA A 26 18.42 17.89 2.72
N GLU A 27 18.07 18.26 3.96
CA GLU A 27 17.49 17.29 4.89
C GLU A 27 16.28 16.70 4.20
N LYS A 28 16.22 15.36 4.12
CA LYS A 28 15.04 14.68 3.60
C LYS A 28 13.84 15.18 4.42
N PRO A 29 12.73 15.60 3.78
CA PRO A 29 11.55 16.02 4.52
C PRO A 29 11.15 14.93 5.50
N CYS A 30 11.01 15.28 6.78
CA CYS A 30 10.41 14.39 7.76
C CYS A 30 8.95 14.12 7.37
N ILE A 31 8.49 12.87 7.52
CA ILE A 31 7.10 12.50 7.28
C ILE A 31 6.20 13.28 8.25
N THR A 32 5.15 13.89 7.72
CA THR A 32 4.15 14.62 8.50
C THR A 32 3.23 13.67 9.25
N GLN A 33 2.58 14.16 10.32
CA GLN A 33 1.58 13.38 11.05
C GLN A 33 0.41 12.95 10.15
N SER A 34 0.04 13.78 9.18
CA SER A 34 -1.03 13.47 8.22
C SER A 34 -0.66 12.29 7.32
N GLU A 35 0.58 12.25 6.83
CA GLU A 35 1.08 11.14 6.01
C GLU A 35 1.13 9.84 6.81
N VAL A 36 1.64 9.87 8.05
CA VAL A 36 1.66 8.69 8.94
C VAL A 36 0.24 8.20 9.24
N ASN A 37 -0.70 9.11 9.50
CA ASN A 37 -2.09 8.75 9.77
C ASN A 37 -2.74 8.09 8.56
N PHE A 38 -2.54 8.66 7.37
CA PHE A 38 -3.05 8.08 6.13
C PHE A 38 -2.46 6.71 5.85
N GLU A 39 -1.13 6.56 5.96
CA GLU A 39 -0.44 5.28 5.75
C GLU A 39 -0.97 4.20 6.69
N ASN A 40 -1.11 4.52 7.98
CA ASN A 40 -1.62 3.57 8.97
C ASN A 40 -3.08 3.21 8.74
N GLU A 41 -3.93 4.17 8.40
CA GLU A 41 -5.34 3.91 8.12
C GLU A 41 -5.50 3.07 6.86
N PHE A 42 -4.77 3.39 5.79
CA PHE A 42 -4.82 2.62 4.55
C PHE A 42 -4.30 1.20 4.75
N ARG A 43 -3.19 1.04 5.51
CA ARG A 43 -2.68 -0.29 5.92
C ARG A 43 -3.76 -1.07 6.67
N ARG A 44 -4.43 -0.45 7.65
CA ARG A 44 -5.50 -1.09 8.42
C ARG A 44 -6.64 -1.55 7.50
N LEU A 45 -7.08 -0.72 6.56
CA LEU A 45 -8.16 -1.04 5.64
C LEU A 45 -7.83 -2.20 4.70
N TRP A 46 -6.59 -2.31 4.23
CA TRP A 46 -6.14 -3.44 3.41
C TRP A 46 -5.94 -4.72 4.22
N ILE A 47 -5.52 -4.62 5.48
CA ILE A 47 -5.53 -5.78 6.39
C ILE A 47 -6.96 -6.25 6.61
N ASP A 48 -7.89 -5.34 6.89
CA ASP A 48 -9.32 -5.65 7.00
C ASP A 48 -9.82 -6.36 5.74
N HIS A 49 -9.47 -5.88 4.54
CA HIS A 49 -9.82 -6.52 3.27
C HIS A 49 -9.39 -8.00 3.25
N VAL A 50 -8.11 -8.28 3.53
CA VAL A 50 -7.58 -9.66 3.54
C VAL A 50 -8.31 -10.53 4.56
N LEU A 51 -8.55 -10.00 5.76
CA LEU A 51 -9.26 -10.73 6.82
C LEU A 51 -10.70 -11.05 6.43
N TRP A 52 -11.44 -10.06 5.90
CA TRP A 52 -12.83 -10.26 5.50
C TRP A 52 -12.98 -11.16 4.28
N THR A 53 -12.03 -11.13 3.33
CA THR A 53 -11.98 -12.07 2.21
C THR A 53 -11.74 -13.50 2.70
N SER A 54 -10.76 -13.71 3.59
CA SER A 54 -10.50 -15.02 4.21
C SER A 54 -11.71 -15.54 4.98
N ASN A 55 -12.37 -14.67 5.74
CA ASN A 55 -13.60 -15.01 6.47
C ASN A 55 -14.72 -15.37 5.48
N TYR A 56 -14.90 -14.61 4.41
CA TYR A 56 -15.93 -14.89 3.40
C TYR A 56 -15.73 -16.27 2.77
N ILE A 57 -14.49 -16.59 2.35
CA ILE A 57 -14.16 -17.90 1.80
C ILE A 57 -14.48 -18.99 2.83
N THR A 58 -14.05 -18.81 4.07
CA THR A 58 -14.31 -19.76 5.16
C THR A 58 -15.81 -19.99 5.38
N SER A 59 -16.59 -18.93 5.52
CA SER A 59 -18.05 -18.99 5.66
C SER A 59 -18.72 -19.60 4.44
N ALA A 60 -18.24 -19.31 3.23
CA ALA A 60 -18.78 -19.86 2.00
C ALA A 60 -18.49 -21.36 1.86
N THR A 61 -17.31 -21.85 2.25
CA THR A 61 -16.90 -23.25 2.02
C THR A 61 -17.16 -24.19 3.19
N THR A 62 -17.48 -23.66 4.37
CA THR A 62 -17.78 -24.49 5.55
C THR A 62 -19.22 -25.00 5.51
N ALA A 63 -19.39 -26.32 5.59
CA ALA A 63 -20.72 -26.94 5.60
C ALA A 63 -21.54 -26.48 6.82
N GLY A 64 -22.75 -25.97 6.58
CA GLY A 64 -23.66 -25.52 7.64
C GLY A 64 -23.36 -24.13 8.20
N ALA A 65 -22.43 -23.37 7.64
CA ALA A 65 -22.24 -21.97 8.00
C ALA A 65 -23.44 -21.11 7.56
N GLU A 66 -23.92 -20.23 8.43
CA GLU A 66 -25.09 -19.37 8.22
C GLU A 66 -24.74 -17.88 8.13
N ASP A 67 -23.45 -17.55 8.16
CA ASP A 67 -22.92 -16.19 8.29
C ASP A 67 -22.39 -15.60 6.96
N GLN A 68 -22.39 -16.37 5.86
CA GLN A 68 -21.83 -15.94 4.56
C GLN A 68 -22.36 -14.57 4.11
N LYS A 69 -23.67 -14.31 4.27
CA LYS A 69 -24.29 -13.04 3.84
C LYS A 69 -23.81 -11.85 4.69
N GLN A 70 -23.68 -12.06 5.99
CA GLN A 70 -23.25 -11.06 6.96
C GLN A 70 -21.77 -10.72 6.73
N VAL A 71 -20.94 -11.75 6.51
CA VAL A 71 -19.52 -11.58 6.21
C VAL A 71 -19.33 -10.88 4.86
N LEU A 72 -20.10 -11.25 3.82
CA LEU A 72 -20.08 -10.57 2.53
C LEU A 72 -20.46 -9.10 2.65
N ALA A 73 -21.52 -8.77 3.41
CA ALA A 73 -21.92 -7.39 3.62
C ALA A 73 -20.81 -6.56 4.29
N ARG A 74 -20.09 -7.14 5.27
CA ARG A 74 -18.96 -6.45 5.90
C ARG A 74 -17.77 -6.28 4.95
N LEU A 75 -17.47 -7.29 4.13
CA LEU A 75 -16.43 -7.21 3.08
C LEU A 75 -16.75 -6.13 2.04
N LEU A 76 -18.00 -6.05 1.58
CA LEU A 76 -18.45 -4.98 0.68
C LEU A 76 -18.39 -3.60 1.34
N LYS A 77 -18.67 -3.52 2.65
CA LYS A 77 -18.51 -2.27 3.40
C LYS A 77 -17.04 -1.82 3.47
N ASN A 78 -16.10 -2.76 3.61
CA ASN A 78 -14.67 -2.43 3.58
C ASN A 78 -14.25 -1.77 2.24
N GLN A 79 -14.90 -2.08 1.12
CA GLN A 79 -14.62 -1.41 -0.17
C GLN A 79 -15.10 0.05 -0.19
N GLU A 80 -16.19 0.35 0.52
CA GLU A 80 -16.62 1.73 0.76
C GLU A 80 -15.64 2.46 1.68
N ASP A 81 -15.15 1.77 2.72
CA ASP A 81 -14.19 2.35 3.67
C ASP A 81 -12.88 2.72 2.95
N ILE A 82 -12.36 1.86 2.06
CA ILE A 82 -11.19 2.13 1.20
C ILE A 82 -11.44 3.32 0.26
N GLY A 83 -12.57 3.32 -0.46
CA GLY A 83 -12.90 4.42 -1.36
C GLY A 83 -13.07 5.76 -0.64
N ASN A 84 -13.65 5.76 0.56
CA ASN A 84 -13.77 6.96 1.38
C ASN A 84 -12.41 7.47 1.89
N ALA A 85 -11.48 6.59 2.22
CA ALA A 85 -10.14 6.97 2.70
C ALA A 85 -9.32 7.75 1.66
N VAL A 86 -9.59 7.55 0.36
CA VAL A 86 -8.87 8.25 -0.72
C VAL A 86 -9.52 9.57 -1.16
N LYS A 87 -10.79 9.82 -0.80
CA LYS A 87 -11.54 11.04 -1.19
C LYS A 87 -10.84 12.35 -0.82
N PRO A 88 -10.22 12.51 0.37
CA PRO A 88 -9.55 13.76 0.72
C PRO A 88 -8.39 14.13 -0.23
N TYR A 89 -7.85 13.15 -0.96
CA TYR A 89 -6.66 13.32 -1.80
C TYR A 89 -7.01 13.32 -3.30
N TYR A 90 -8.00 12.52 -3.71
CA TYR A 90 -8.36 12.33 -5.12
C TYR A 90 -9.77 12.84 -5.47
N GLY A 91 -10.49 13.36 -4.49
CA GLY A 91 -11.85 13.87 -4.64
C GLY A 91 -12.94 12.78 -4.56
N GLU A 92 -14.17 13.23 -4.38
CA GLU A 92 -15.36 12.38 -4.24
C GLU A 92 -15.55 11.43 -5.43
N ALA A 93 -15.40 11.92 -6.66
CA ALA A 93 -15.61 11.14 -7.87
C ALA A 93 -14.66 9.94 -7.95
N ALA A 94 -13.37 10.15 -7.66
CA ALA A 94 -12.37 9.09 -7.68
C ALA A 94 -12.62 8.06 -6.57
N GLY A 95 -12.91 8.52 -5.34
CA GLY A 95 -13.23 7.62 -4.23
C GLY A 95 -14.48 6.78 -4.48
N ASN A 96 -15.52 7.37 -5.06
CA ASN A 96 -16.75 6.65 -5.42
C ASN A 96 -16.50 5.62 -6.53
N LYS A 97 -15.73 5.98 -7.57
CA LYS A 97 -15.40 5.03 -8.65
C LYS A 97 -14.52 3.89 -8.13
N LEU A 98 -13.59 4.16 -7.21
CA LEU A 98 -12.81 3.12 -6.56
C LEU A 98 -13.70 2.16 -5.76
N THR A 99 -14.66 2.66 -4.99
CA THR A 99 -15.63 1.81 -4.29
C THR A 99 -16.44 0.93 -5.24
N GLU A 100 -16.89 1.47 -6.37
CA GLU A 100 -17.62 0.71 -7.39
C GLU A 100 -16.78 -0.45 -7.92
N LEU A 101 -15.57 -0.16 -8.41
CA LEU A 101 -14.66 -1.17 -8.97
C LEU A 101 -14.29 -2.26 -7.95
N LEU A 102 -14.00 -1.86 -6.71
CA LEU A 102 -13.67 -2.83 -5.66
C LEU A 102 -14.87 -3.70 -5.25
N LYS A 103 -16.10 -3.18 -5.33
CA LYS A 103 -17.30 -3.99 -5.08
C LYS A 103 -17.56 -4.96 -6.23
N GLU A 104 -17.40 -4.52 -7.48
CA GLU A 104 -17.49 -5.38 -8.68
C GLU A 104 -16.52 -6.55 -8.54
N HIS A 105 -15.26 -6.24 -8.23
CA HIS A 105 -14.22 -7.23 -7.93
C HIS A 105 -14.70 -8.24 -6.89
N ILE A 106 -15.08 -7.82 -5.68
CA ILE A 106 -15.54 -8.76 -4.63
C ILE A 106 -16.72 -9.63 -5.08
N VAL A 107 -17.64 -9.10 -5.89
CA VAL A 107 -18.79 -9.86 -6.42
C VAL A 107 -18.34 -10.93 -7.40
N ILE A 108 -17.43 -10.64 -8.32
CA ILE A 108 -16.90 -11.65 -9.26
C ILE A 108 -16.18 -12.76 -8.48
N ALA A 109 -15.38 -12.41 -7.46
CA ALA A 109 -14.71 -13.38 -6.59
C ALA A 109 -15.72 -14.29 -5.89
N GLY A 110 -16.78 -13.70 -5.34
CA GLY A 110 -17.87 -14.44 -4.72
C GLY A 110 -18.50 -15.46 -5.67
N ASN A 111 -18.77 -15.04 -6.90
CA ASN A 111 -19.32 -15.90 -7.94
C ASN A 111 -18.35 -17.04 -8.34
N ILE A 112 -17.04 -16.78 -8.37
CA ILE A 112 -16.02 -17.81 -8.63
C ILE A 112 -16.05 -18.87 -7.53
N VAL A 113 -16.10 -18.46 -6.25
CA VAL A 113 -16.18 -19.38 -5.11
C VAL A 113 -17.44 -20.26 -5.19
N ASP A 114 -18.60 -19.67 -5.50
CA ASP A 114 -19.85 -20.43 -5.61
C ASP A 114 -19.85 -21.40 -6.81
N ALA A 115 -19.28 -20.99 -7.95
CA ALA A 115 -19.09 -21.87 -9.11
C ALA A 115 -18.16 -23.05 -8.78
N ALA A 116 -17.04 -22.78 -8.09
CA ALA A 116 -16.09 -23.81 -7.69
C ALA A 116 -16.72 -24.81 -6.70
N LYS A 117 -17.45 -24.32 -5.68
CA LYS A 117 -18.16 -25.16 -4.71
C LYS A 117 -19.21 -26.08 -5.34
N SER A 118 -19.86 -25.61 -6.41
CA SER A 118 -20.85 -26.41 -7.15
C SER A 118 -20.23 -27.34 -8.20
N GLY A 119 -18.90 -27.36 -8.33
CA GLY A 119 -18.19 -28.17 -9.32
C GLY A 119 -18.33 -27.66 -10.76
N ASN A 120 -18.76 -26.42 -10.96
CA ASN A 120 -19.00 -25.84 -12.27
C ASN A 120 -17.72 -25.22 -12.86
N GLY A 121 -16.83 -26.08 -13.36
CA GLY A 121 -15.55 -25.68 -13.93
C GLY A 121 -15.66 -24.73 -15.14
N ASP A 122 -16.67 -24.91 -16.00
CA ASP A 122 -16.91 -24.02 -17.14
C ASP A 122 -17.24 -22.59 -16.67
N LYS A 123 -18.06 -22.47 -15.62
CA LYS A 123 -18.39 -21.16 -15.05
C LYS A 123 -17.19 -20.52 -14.34
N VAL A 124 -16.36 -21.31 -13.65
CA VAL A 124 -15.09 -20.81 -13.09
C VAL A 124 -14.21 -20.24 -14.20
N ASN A 125 -14.00 -20.98 -15.30
CA ASN A 125 -13.19 -20.51 -16.42
C ASN A 125 -13.76 -19.26 -17.11
N GLN A 126 -15.09 -19.11 -17.14
CA GLN A 126 -15.73 -17.89 -17.64
C GLN A 126 -15.45 -16.70 -16.74
N LEU A 127 -15.69 -16.85 -15.43
CA LEU A 127 -15.54 -15.78 -14.45
C LEU A 127 -14.08 -15.40 -14.23
N ASP A 128 -13.14 -16.35 -14.34
CA ASP A 128 -11.70 -16.08 -14.27
C ASP A 128 -11.23 -15.17 -15.42
N LYS A 129 -11.78 -15.35 -16.63
CA LYS A 129 -11.51 -14.43 -17.76
C LYS A 129 -12.09 -13.04 -17.51
N GLU A 130 -13.27 -12.97 -16.91
CA GLU A 130 -13.92 -11.71 -16.53
C GLU A 130 -13.08 -10.98 -15.48
N TRP A 131 -12.67 -11.70 -14.43
CA TRP A 131 -11.77 -11.21 -13.39
C TRP A 131 -10.45 -10.69 -13.94
N ALA A 132 -9.82 -11.44 -14.85
CA ALA A 132 -8.56 -11.03 -15.47
C ALA A 132 -8.67 -9.74 -16.30
N SER A 133 -9.89 -9.35 -16.70
CA SER A 133 -10.13 -8.10 -17.42
C SER A 133 -10.28 -6.87 -16.52
N GLU A 134 -10.33 -7.06 -15.20
CA GLU A 134 -10.30 -5.96 -14.22
C GLU A 134 -8.88 -5.41 -13.97
N CYS A 135 -7.83 -6.16 -14.34
CA CYS A 135 -6.41 -5.81 -14.20
C CYS A 135 -5.84 -5.12 -15.44
#